data_AF-A0A2S9FKM3-F1
#
_entry.id   AF-A0A2S9FKM3-F1
#
_cell.length_a   1.000
_cell.length_b   1.000
_cell.length_c   1.000
_cell.angle_alpha   90.00
_cell.angle_beta   90.00
_cell.angle_gamma   90.00
#
_symmetry.space_group_name_H-M   'P 1'
#
loop_
_entity.id
_entity.type
_entity.pdbx_description
1 polymer ?
#
loop_
_entity_poly.entity_id
_entity_poly.type
_entity_poly.pdbx_seq_one_letter_code
_entity_poly.pdbx_strand_id
1 'polypeptide(L)'
;AWILVPTAALVGYSVLVRPLYQPHYLAFTTPALALLVGLCAVVVGGSRRRIGAILLVIAAAAVPNYVAQRGLYAKYGSDYSQVADMFAAQARPGDCLSVDDTVAPSVPDAIDGVRRAHHDGLRDIGRGAEGLQDSLFHTEEPMAARIDDLRACPVLWTVTDYDPDAAADE
;
A
#
# COMPACT_ATOMS: atom_id res chain seq x y z
N ALA A 1 -30.65 -5.28 2.04
CA ALA A 1 -30.08 -5.40 0.67
C ALA A 1 -28.66 -4.83 0.55
N TRP A 2 -28.38 -3.65 1.11
CA TRP A 2 -27.10 -2.93 0.93
C TRP A 2 -25.83 -3.68 1.36
N ILE A 3 -25.88 -4.62 2.31
CA ILE A 3 -24.73 -5.50 2.61
C ILE A 3 -24.67 -6.69 1.65
N LEU A 4 -25.80 -7.37 1.48
CA LEU A 4 -25.85 -8.69 0.86
C LEU A 4 -25.62 -8.63 -0.65
N VAL A 5 -26.27 -7.69 -1.34
CA VAL A 5 -26.19 -7.55 -2.80
C VAL A 5 -24.75 -7.30 -3.28
N PRO A 6 -24.03 -6.27 -2.79
CA PRO A 6 -22.66 -6.02 -3.24
C PRO A 6 -21.69 -7.13 -2.86
N THR A 7 -21.85 -7.71 -1.67
CA THR A 7 -20.99 -8.83 -1.22
C THR A 7 -21.18 -10.05 -2.12
N ALA A 8 -22.43 -10.46 -2.36
CA ALA A 8 -22.74 -11.59 -3.22
C ALA A 8 -22.32 -11.35 -4.67
N ALA A 9 -22.55 -10.14 -5.20
CA ALA A 9 -22.15 -9.78 -6.56
C ALA A 9 -20.62 -9.82 -6.72
N LEU A 10 -19.87 -9.21 -5.80
CA LEU A 10 -18.41 -9.14 -5.88
C LEU A 10 -17.76 -10.51 -5.70
N VAL A 11 -18.17 -11.27 -4.69
CA VAL A 11 -17.65 -12.63 -4.45
C VAL A 11 -18.06 -13.56 -5.59
N GLY A 12 -19.33 -13.50 -6.02
CA GLY A 12 -19.83 -14.30 -7.14
C GLY A 12 -19.08 -14.02 -8.43
N TYR A 13 -18.89 -12.76 -8.80
CA TYR A 13 -18.08 -12.40 -9.97
C TYR A 13 -16.62 -12.85 -9.82
N SER A 14 -16.04 -12.67 -8.62
CA SER A 14 -14.66 -13.04 -8.36
C SER A 14 -14.39 -14.54 -8.52
N VAL A 15 -15.37 -15.37 -8.16
CA VAL A 15 -15.30 -16.83 -8.29
C VAL A 15 -15.63 -17.30 -9.71
N LEU A 16 -16.60 -16.67 -10.37
CA LEU A 16 -17.14 -17.17 -11.65
C LEU A 16 -16.43 -16.61 -12.89
N VAL A 17 -15.78 -15.43 -12.80
CA VAL A 17 -15.23 -14.74 -13.97
C VAL A 17 -13.73 -14.53 -13.86
N ARG A 18 -13.27 -13.80 -12.83
CA ARG A 18 -11.84 -13.56 -12.57
C ARG A 18 -11.65 -13.03 -11.15
N PRO A 19 -10.52 -13.34 -10.48
CA PRO A 19 -10.24 -12.84 -9.13
C PRO A 19 -10.19 -11.31 -9.13
N LEU A 20 -11.21 -10.68 -8.54
CA LEU A 20 -11.33 -9.22 -8.38
C LEU A 20 -11.53 -8.82 -6.93
N TYR A 21 -11.83 -9.77 -6.05
CA TYR A 21 -12.16 -9.46 -4.67
C TYR A 21 -10.94 -8.90 -3.93
N GLN A 22 -11.05 -7.64 -3.49
CA GLN A 22 -10.14 -7.02 -2.55
C GLN A 22 -10.93 -6.60 -1.30
N PRO A 23 -10.45 -6.88 -0.07
CA PRO A 23 -11.23 -6.66 1.15
C PRO A 23 -11.77 -5.24 1.32
N HIS A 24 -11.01 -4.23 0.88
CA HIS A 24 -11.42 -2.83 0.99
C HIS A 24 -12.58 -2.44 0.07
N TYR A 25 -12.89 -3.24 -0.96
CA TYR A 25 -14.06 -2.98 -1.80
C TYR A 25 -15.37 -3.10 -1.04
N LEU A 26 -15.45 -3.90 0.03
CA LEU A 26 -16.67 -4.01 0.83
C LEU A 26 -16.78 -2.94 1.93
N ALA A 27 -15.85 -1.99 2.02
CA ALA A 27 -15.86 -0.95 3.07
C ALA A 27 -17.13 -0.08 3.04
N PHE A 28 -17.79 0.07 1.89
CA PHE A 28 -19.06 0.79 1.81
C PHE A 28 -20.23 0.06 2.50
N THR A 29 -20.08 -1.23 2.82
CA THR A 29 -21.06 -2.01 3.60
C THR A 29 -20.87 -1.89 5.11
N THR A 30 -19.74 -1.34 5.56
CA THR A 30 -19.36 -1.21 6.97
C THR A 30 -20.40 -0.50 7.84
N PRO A 31 -21.03 0.62 7.42
CA PRO A 31 -22.04 1.29 8.25
C PRO A 31 -23.25 0.40 8.54
N ALA A 32 -23.72 -0.35 7.53
CA ALA A 32 -24.85 -1.26 7.70
C ALA A 32 -24.49 -2.43 8.63
N LEU A 33 -23.26 -2.95 8.53
CA LEU A 33 -22.78 -3.99 9.44
C LEU A 33 -22.71 -3.47 10.89
N ALA A 34 -22.24 -2.25 11.10
CA ALA A 34 -22.19 -1.61 12.42
C ALA A 34 -23.58 -1.50 13.06
N LEU A 35 -24.60 -1.10 12.29
CA LEU A 35 -25.99 -1.04 12.76
C LEU A 35 -26.52 -2.43 13.14
N LEU A 36 -26.23 -3.46 12.35
CA LEU A 36 -26.62 -4.84 12.66
C LEU A 36 -25.96 -5.35 13.94
N VAL A 37 -24.66 -5.12 14.11
CA VAL A 37 -23.94 -5.48 15.34
C VAL A 37 -24.52 -4.75 16.54
N GLY A 38 -24.80 -3.45 16.41
CA GLY A 38 -25.43 -2.66 17.47
C GLY A 38 -26.82 -3.19 17.85
N LEU A 39 -27.65 -3.51 16.86
CA LEU A 39 -28.97 -4.11 17.08
C LEU A 39 -28.87 -5.45 17.79
N CYS A 40 -27.99 -6.35 17.33
CA CYS A 40 -27.74 -7.65 17.95
C CYS A 40 -27.29 -7.48 19.41
N ALA A 41 -26.38 -6.54 19.68
CA ALA A 41 -25.91 -6.27 21.03
C ALA A 41 -27.04 -5.79 21.96
N VAL A 42 -27.94 -4.91 21.48
CA VAL A 42 -29.09 -4.42 22.25
C VAL A 42 -30.10 -5.55 22.52
N VAL A 43 -30.46 -6.32 21.50
CA VAL A 43 -31.44 -7.42 21.60
C VAL A 43 -30.94 -8.52 22.54
N VAL A 44 -29.68 -8.94 22.41
CA VAL A 44 -29.09 -10.00 23.25
C VAL A 44 -28.74 -9.50 24.65
N GLY A 45 -28.26 -8.26 24.77
CA GLY A 45 -27.74 -7.72 26.02
C GLY A 45 -28.83 -7.45 27.05
N GLY A 46 -29.99 -6.91 26.66
CA GLY A 46 -31.15 -6.62 27.54
C GLY A 46 -30.90 -5.63 28.69
N SER A 47 -29.64 -5.24 28.96
CA SER A 47 -29.24 -4.28 29.98
C SER A 47 -27.98 -3.53 29.52
N ARG A 48 -27.82 -2.28 29.95
CA ARG A 48 -26.68 -1.43 29.54
C ARG A 48 -25.32 -2.07 29.83
N ARG A 49 -25.18 -2.75 30.98
CA ARG A 49 -23.94 -3.45 31.37
C ARG A 49 -23.59 -4.60 30.43
N ARG A 50 -24.57 -5.43 30.07
CA ARG A 50 -24.36 -6.55 29.13
C ARG A 50 -24.09 -6.07 27.71
N ILE A 51 -24.79 -5.03 27.25
CA ILE A 51 -24.52 -4.40 25.93
C ILE A 51 -23.07 -3.92 25.88
N GLY A 52 -22.63 -3.17 26.90
CA GLY A 52 -21.24 -2.71 26.98
C GLY A 52 -20.23 -3.85 26.98
N ALA A 53 -20.51 -4.94 27.71
CA ALA A 53 -19.66 -6.12 27.72
C ALA A 53 -19.58 -6.80 26.33
N ILE A 54 -20.70 -6.95 25.62
CA ILE A 54 -20.73 -7.52 24.26
C ILE A 54 -19.89 -6.66 23.30
N LEU A 55 -20.07 -5.33 23.33
CA LEU A 55 -19.31 -4.43 22.47
C LEU A 55 -17.81 -4.46 22.80
N LEU A 56 -17.44 -4.55 24.07
CA LEU A 56 -16.04 -4.71 24.50
C LEU A 56 -15.43 -6.02 23.98
N VAL A 57 -16.17 -7.12 24.02
CA VAL A 57 -15.70 -8.41 23.49
C VAL A 57 -15.48 -8.32 21.97
N ILE A 58 -16.41 -7.71 21.24
CA ILE A 58 -16.28 -7.51 19.78
C ILE A 58 -15.08 -6.61 19.48
N ALA A 59 -14.91 -5.52 20.22
CA ALA A 59 -13.77 -4.62 20.06
C ALA A 59 -12.44 -5.35 20.34
N ALA A 60 -12.37 -6.15 21.40
CA ALA A 60 -11.19 -6.95 21.72
C ALA A 60 -10.88 -7.99 20.64
N ALA A 61 -11.89 -8.66 20.09
CA ALA A 61 -11.74 -9.61 18.99
C ALA A 61 -11.25 -8.94 17.69
N ALA A 62 -11.52 -7.65 17.49
CA ALA A 62 -11.06 -6.89 16.33
C ALA A 62 -9.61 -6.41 16.44
N VAL A 63 -8.99 -6.47 17.63
CA VAL A 63 -7.62 -5.96 17.87
C VAL A 63 -6.57 -6.59 16.96
N PRO A 64 -6.49 -7.93 16.76
CA PRO A 64 -5.47 -8.52 15.91
C PRO A 64 -5.54 -8.00 14.47
N ASN A 65 -6.77 -7.87 13.94
CA ASN A 65 -6.99 -7.33 12.61
C ASN A 65 -6.63 -5.83 12.53
N TYR A 66 -6.95 -5.05 13.56
CA TYR A 66 -6.56 -3.64 13.64
C TYR A 66 -5.03 -3.48 13.63
N VAL A 67 -4.31 -4.27 14.44
CA VAL A 67 -2.85 -4.24 14.50
C VAL A 67 -2.24 -4.64 13.16
N ALA A 68 -2.75 -5.70 12.52
CA ALA A 68 -2.28 -6.13 11.20
C ALA A 68 -2.51 -5.06 10.11
N GLN A 69 -3.61 -4.32 10.17
CA GLN A 69 -3.95 -3.28 9.18
C GLN A 69 -3.35 -1.90 9.45
N ARG A 70 -2.80 -1.66 10.65
CA ARG A 70 -2.23 -0.36 11.06
C ARG A 70 -0.76 -0.43 11.42
N GLY A 71 -0.14 -1.62 11.37
CA GLY A 71 1.29 -1.79 11.58
C GLY A 71 2.13 -1.20 10.44
N LEU A 72 3.45 -1.14 10.66
CA LEU A 72 4.42 -0.62 9.69
C LEU A 72 4.33 -1.35 8.34
N TYR A 73 4.17 -2.68 8.39
CA TYR A 73 4.08 -3.56 7.22
C TYR A 73 2.65 -3.81 6.72
N ALA A 74 1.68 -2.98 7.13
CA ALA A 74 0.26 -3.22 6.84
C ALA A 74 -0.10 -3.17 5.35
N LYS A 75 0.73 -2.53 4.54
CA LYS A 75 0.55 -2.42 3.09
C LYS A 75 1.34 -3.53 2.41
N TYR A 76 0.76 -4.72 2.29
CA TYR A 76 1.35 -5.84 1.56
C TYR A 76 2.74 -6.27 2.07
N GLY A 77 3.00 -6.14 3.37
CA GLY A 77 4.31 -6.49 3.93
C GLY A 77 5.41 -5.46 3.67
N SER A 78 5.09 -4.32 3.03
CA SER A 78 6.09 -3.31 2.66
C SER A 78 6.20 -2.21 3.71
N ASP A 79 7.44 -1.84 4.03
CA ASP A 79 7.82 -0.65 4.79
C ASP A 79 9.00 0.05 4.11
N TYR A 80 8.71 1.13 3.39
CA TYR A 80 9.71 1.91 2.65
C TYR A 80 10.36 3.00 3.50
N SER A 81 10.00 3.15 4.79
CA SER A 81 10.65 4.14 5.66
C SER A 81 12.13 3.82 5.86
N GLN A 82 12.48 2.54 5.97
CA GLN A 82 13.87 2.10 6.14
C GLN A 82 14.73 2.45 4.91
N VAL A 83 14.16 2.31 3.71
CA VAL A 83 14.82 2.70 2.46
C VAL A 83 15.04 4.22 2.45
N ALA A 84 14.07 5.00 2.87
CA ALA A 84 14.23 6.46 2.95
C ALA A 84 15.17 6.91 4.06
N ASP A 85 15.21 6.24 5.21
CA ASP A 85 16.18 6.49 6.28
C ASP A 85 17.61 6.21 5.77
N MET A 86 17.79 5.14 4.99
CA MET A 86 19.07 4.84 4.32
C MET A 86 19.46 5.96 3.36
N PHE A 87 18.55 6.41 2.50
CA PHE A 87 18.81 7.54 1.61
C PHE A 87 19.15 8.81 2.38
N ALA A 88 18.39 9.14 3.43
CA ALA A 88 18.65 10.31 4.26
C ALA A 88 20.01 10.27 4.95
N ALA A 89 20.48 9.07 5.34
CA ALA A 89 21.75 8.90 6.03
C ALA A 89 22.97 8.83 5.08
N GLN A 90 22.80 8.29 3.87
CA GLN A 90 23.91 7.90 3.00
C GLN A 90 23.96 8.62 1.65
N ALA A 91 22.81 9.03 1.12
CA ALA A 91 22.77 9.70 -0.17
C ALA A 91 23.33 11.12 -0.07
N ARG A 92 23.96 11.57 -1.15
CA ARG A 92 24.50 12.92 -1.27
C ARG A 92 23.67 13.74 -2.26
N PRO A 93 23.62 15.07 -2.12
CA PRO A 93 22.99 15.92 -3.12
C PRO A 93 23.60 15.67 -4.51
N GLY A 94 22.74 15.41 -5.50
CA GLY A 94 23.16 15.12 -6.87
C GLY A 94 23.33 13.63 -7.19
N ASP A 95 23.28 12.74 -6.20
CA ASP A 95 23.09 11.31 -6.44
C ASP A 95 21.74 11.07 -7.12
N CYS A 96 21.63 9.93 -7.80
CA CYS A 96 20.43 9.59 -8.55
C CYS A 96 19.76 8.31 -8.04
N LEU A 97 18.44 8.22 -8.25
CA LEU A 97 17.62 7.07 -7.91
C LEU A 97 16.97 6.49 -9.17
N SER A 98 16.97 5.17 -9.27
CA SER A 98 16.18 4.38 -10.21
C SER A 98 15.37 3.34 -9.45
N VAL A 99 14.09 3.22 -9.77
CA VAL A 99 13.26 2.09 -9.33
C VAL A 99 13.13 1.16 -10.52
N ASP A 100 13.48 -0.11 -10.34
CA ASP A 100 13.54 -1.08 -11.44
C ASP A 100 12.15 -1.62 -11.79
N ASP A 101 11.91 -1.97 -13.06
CA ASP A 101 10.60 -2.47 -13.52
C ASP A 101 10.22 -3.85 -12.92
N THR A 102 11.14 -4.51 -12.22
CA THR A 102 10.91 -5.79 -11.51
C THR A 102 10.07 -5.64 -10.24
N VAL A 103 9.99 -4.45 -9.64
CA VAL A 103 9.17 -4.24 -8.44
C VAL A 103 7.68 -4.16 -8.75
N ALA A 104 6.83 -4.37 -7.75
CA ALA A 104 5.39 -4.20 -7.92
C ALA A 104 5.04 -2.76 -8.40
N PRO A 105 4.00 -2.58 -9.25
CA PRO A 105 3.68 -1.27 -9.84
C PRO A 105 3.39 -0.15 -8.83
N SER A 106 3.05 -0.49 -7.58
CA SER A 106 2.79 0.50 -6.52
C SER A 106 4.06 0.98 -5.80
N VAL A 107 5.21 0.37 -6.05
CA VAL A 107 6.46 0.67 -5.33
C VAL A 107 7.05 2.04 -5.71
N PRO A 108 7.11 2.46 -6.99
CA PRO A 108 7.62 3.79 -7.32
C PRO A 108 6.85 4.91 -6.61
N ASP A 109 5.51 4.86 -6.64
CA ASP A 109 4.62 5.77 -5.90
C ASP A 109 4.86 5.74 -4.38
N ALA A 110 5.15 4.56 -3.84
CA ALA A 110 5.40 4.39 -2.40
C ALA A 110 6.75 5.02 -2.01
N ILE A 111 7.81 4.75 -2.78
CA ILE A 111 9.13 5.36 -2.61
C ILE A 111 8.99 6.89 -2.69
N ASP A 112 8.32 7.41 -3.71
CA ASP A 112 8.02 8.83 -3.84
C ASP A 112 7.29 9.45 -2.65
N GLY A 113 6.34 8.71 -2.09
CA GLY A 113 5.63 9.12 -0.88
C GLY A 113 6.58 9.33 0.30
N VAL A 114 7.50 8.39 0.52
CA VAL A 114 8.44 8.45 1.64
C VAL A 114 9.54 9.49 1.40
N ARG A 115 10.07 9.58 0.18
CA ARG A 115 11.07 10.58 -0.20
C ARG A 115 10.58 12.02 0.03
N ARG A 116 9.30 12.29 -0.27
CA ARG A 116 8.66 13.59 0.02
C ARG A 116 8.59 13.90 1.51
N ALA A 117 8.43 12.89 2.36
CA ALA A 117 8.40 13.08 3.80
C ALA A 117 9.79 13.35 4.40
N HIS A 118 10.85 12.83 3.79
CA HIS A 118 12.24 12.94 4.27
C HIS A 118 13.09 13.98 3.51
N HIS A 119 12.56 14.59 2.44
CA HIS A 119 13.23 15.59 1.61
C HIS A 119 14.65 15.18 1.18
N ASP A 120 14.78 14.02 0.53
CA ASP A 120 16.08 13.63 -0.01
C ASP A 120 16.54 14.57 -1.15
N GLY A 121 17.86 14.69 -1.30
CA GLY A 121 18.49 15.45 -2.38
C GLY A 121 18.71 14.62 -3.66
N LEU A 122 18.00 13.48 -3.80
CA LEU A 122 18.19 12.54 -4.89
C LEU A 122 17.44 12.98 -6.14
N ARG A 123 18.08 12.82 -7.31
CA ARG A 123 17.45 13.02 -8.61
C ARG A 123 16.83 11.71 -9.11
N ASP A 124 15.54 11.72 -9.36
CA ASP A 124 14.84 10.58 -9.94
C ASP A 124 15.05 10.53 -11.46
N ILE A 125 15.59 9.42 -11.97
CA ILE A 125 15.86 9.25 -13.41
C ILE A 125 14.74 8.48 -14.12
N GLY A 126 14.11 7.53 -13.43
CA GLY A 126 13.02 6.69 -13.98
C GLY A 126 11.73 7.48 -14.17
N ARG A 127 11.56 8.56 -13.41
CA ARG A 127 10.40 9.44 -13.54
C ARG A 127 10.37 10.15 -14.90
N GLY A 128 9.33 9.86 -15.68
CA GLY A 128 8.96 10.58 -16.89
C GLY A 128 8.24 11.91 -16.61
N ALA A 129 7.52 12.42 -17.59
CA ALA A 129 6.83 13.71 -17.47
C ALA A 129 5.83 13.72 -16.29
N GLU A 130 5.85 14.81 -15.51
CA GLU A 130 4.81 15.04 -14.51
C GLU A 130 3.45 15.09 -15.22
N GLY A 131 2.49 14.31 -14.72
CA GLY A 131 1.14 14.29 -15.25
C GLY A 131 0.50 15.67 -15.11
N LEU A 132 0.55 16.48 -16.17
CA LEU A 132 -0.26 17.68 -16.30
C LEU A 132 -1.15 17.57 -17.54
N GLN A 133 -2.43 17.90 -17.31
CA GLN A 133 -3.57 17.91 -18.23
C GLN A 133 -4.16 16.55 -18.62
N ASP A 134 -3.36 15.57 -19.07
CA ASP A 134 -3.91 14.33 -19.69
C ASP A 134 -3.75 13.05 -18.84
N SER A 135 -3.02 13.12 -17.72
CA SER A 135 -2.85 12.00 -16.77
C SER A 135 -2.82 12.48 -15.33
N LEU A 136 -3.42 11.71 -14.42
CA LEU A 136 -3.37 11.94 -12.97
C LEU A 136 -2.06 11.42 -12.34
N PHE A 137 -1.31 10.59 -13.07
CA PHE A 137 -0.11 9.92 -12.59
C PHE A 137 1.06 10.22 -13.51
N HIS A 138 2.28 10.21 -12.95
CA HIS A 138 3.50 10.27 -13.74
C HIS A 138 3.65 8.97 -14.55
N THR A 139 4.34 9.06 -15.67
CA THR A 139 4.74 7.87 -16.43
C THR A 139 6.14 7.45 -16.02
N GLU A 140 6.35 6.16 -15.80
CA GLU A 140 7.68 5.57 -15.70
C GLU A 140 8.26 5.45 -17.11
N GLU A 141 9.50 5.91 -17.30
CA GLU A 141 10.25 5.71 -18.54
C GLU A 141 11.27 4.59 -18.34
N PRO A 142 11.37 3.63 -19.28
CA PRO A 142 12.32 2.54 -19.16
C PRO A 142 13.75 3.09 -19.08
N MET A 143 14.56 2.54 -18.18
CA MET A 143 15.92 3.02 -17.91
C MET A 143 16.80 3.10 -19.18
N ALA A 144 16.55 2.24 -20.16
CA ALA A 144 17.21 2.26 -21.48
C ALA A 144 17.04 3.59 -22.23
N ALA A 145 15.91 4.29 -22.04
CA ALA A 145 15.64 5.59 -22.64
C ALA A 145 16.41 6.74 -21.94
N ARG A 146 16.94 6.49 -20.73
CA ARG A 146 17.56 7.50 -19.85
C ARG A 146 19.06 7.25 -19.60
N ILE A 147 19.70 6.40 -20.42
CA ILE A 147 21.11 6.03 -20.24
C ILE A 147 22.05 7.25 -20.22
N ASP A 148 21.75 8.28 -21.02
CA ASP A 148 22.58 9.49 -21.04
C ASP A 148 22.48 10.31 -19.75
N ASP A 149 21.33 10.25 -19.06
CA ASP A 149 21.13 10.91 -17.77
C ASP A 149 21.95 10.27 -16.65
N LEU A 150 22.27 8.97 -16.77
CA LEU A 150 23.12 8.23 -15.83
C LEU A 150 24.54 8.79 -15.79
N ARG A 151 25.05 9.31 -16.92
CA ARG A 151 26.42 9.85 -16.99
C ARG A 151 26.62 11.07 -16.10
N ALA A 152 25.54 11.77 -15.74
CA ALA A 152 25.56 12.92 -14.86
C ALA A 152 25.45 12.53 -13.37
N CYS A 153 25.26 11.25 -13.04
CA CYS A 153 25.07 10.77 -11.69
C CYS A 153 26.38 10.30 -11.07
N PRO A 154 26.85 10.91 -9.97
CA PRO A 154 28.03 10.45 -9.25
C PRO A 154 27.84 9.04 -8.66
N VAL A 155 26.65 8.79 -8.13
CA VAL A 155 26.22 7.51 -7.57
C VAL A 155 24.79 7.23 -8.06
N LEU A 156 24.54 5.98 -8.43
CA LEU A 156 23.21 5.48 -8.77
C LEU A 156 22.71 4.54 -7.67
N TRP A 157 21.61 4.91 -7.04
CA TRP A 157 20.84 4.07 -6.13
C TRP A 157 19.78 3.33 -6.94
N THR A 158 19.71 2.01 -6.80
CA THR A 158 18.69 1.18 -7.45
C THR A 158 17.81 0.51 -6.40
N VAL A 159 16.51 0.50 -6.64
CA VAL A 159 15.52 -0.24 -5.84
C VAL A 159 14.95 -1.33 -6.72
N THR A 160 15.26 -2.58 -6.41
CA THR A 160 14.81 -3.77 -7.11
C THR A 160 14.07 -4.70 -6.16
N ASP A 161 13.33 -5.67 -6.67
CA ASP A 161 12.85 -6.76 -5.84
C ASP A 161 14.03 -7.67 -5.46
N TYR A 162 13.94 -8.33 -4.31
CA TYR A 162 14.98 -9.26 -3.88
C TYR A 162 14.82 -10.58 -4.64
N ASP A 163 15.75 -10.86 -5.55
CA ASP A 163 15.87 -12.18 -6.18
C ASP A 163 16.80 -13.07 -5.33
N PRO A 164 16.26 -14.07 -4.60
CA PRO A 164 17.06 -14.96 -3.78
C PRO A 164 18.02 -15.84 -4.60
N ASP A 165 17.74 -16.06 -5.89
CA ASP A 165 18.53 -16.93 -6.75
C ASP A 165 19.68 -16.16 -7.43
N ALA A 166 19.60 -14.83 -7.53
CA ALA A 166 20.66 -13.99 -8.11
C ALA A 166 21.94 -13.94 -7.25
N ALA A 167 21.82 -14.09 -5.92
CA ALA A 167 22.96 -14.07 -5.00
C ALA A 167 23.81 -15.36 -5.01
N ALA A 168 23.36 -16.41 -5.71
CA ALA A 168 24.08 -17.69 -5.81
C ALA A 168 25.10 -17.74 -6.95
N ASP A 169 25.11 -16.74 -7.84
CA ASP A 169 25.96 -16.66 -9.04
C ASP A 169 27.18 -15.71 -8.87
N GLU A 170 27.43 -15.15 -7.68
CA GLU A 170 28.67 -14.43 -7.29
C GLU A 170 29.62 -15.29 -6.45
#